data_AF-X0X5K8-F1
#
_entry.id   AF-X0X5K8-F1
#
_cell.length_a   1.000
_cell.length_b   1.000
_cell.length_c   1.000
_cell.angle_alpha   90.00
_cell.angle_beta   90.00
_cell.angle_gamma   90.00
#
_symmetry.space_group_name_H-M   'P 1'
#
loop_
_entity.id
_entity.type
_entity.pdbx_description
1 polymer ?
#
loop_
_entity_poly.entity_id
_entity_poly.type
_entity_poly.pdbx_seq_one_letter_code
_entity_poly.pdbx_strand_id
1 'polypeptide(L)'
;LYEVPIIQKRIIKKCNAAKKFVITATQMLEHMTEHSRPTRAEVADVANAIIDGTDFVMLSGETAVGLFPYQSVLMMNDIIKFTEKYMSGL
;
A
#
# COMPACT_ATOMS: atom_id res chain seq x y z
N LEU A 1 18.18 5.17 1.16
CA LEU A 1 16.84 5.76 0.91
C LEU A 1 16.39 5.54 -0.53
N TYR A 2 17.13 6.01 -1.53
CA TYR A 2 16.77 5.85 -2.96
C TYR A 2 16.72 4.40 -3.47
N GLU A 3 17.33 3.44 -2.75
CA GLU A 3 17.31 2.02 -3.11
C GLU A 3 16.01 1.31 -2.72
N VAL A 4 15.24 1.88 -1.79
CA VAL A 4 14.04 1.25 -1.20
C VAL A 4 13.05 0.80 -2.27
N PRO A 5 12.69 1.61 -3.30
CA PRO A 5 11.74 1.19 -4.32
C PRO A 5 12.20 -0.06 -5.10
N ILE A 6 13.51 -0.15 -5.40
CA ILE A 6 14.06 -1.29 -6.13
C ILE A 6 14.11 -2.54 -5.24
N ILE A 7 14.46 -2.37 -3.96
CA ILE A 7 14.53 -3.47 -3.00
C ILE A 7 13.13 -4.04 -2.71
N GLN A 8 12.12 -3.19 -2.53
CA GLN A 8 10.72 -3.59 -2.34
C GLN A 8 10.24 -4.47 -3.50
N LYS A 9 10.38 -3.99 -4.75
CA LYS A 9 10.05 -4.76 -5.95
C LYS A 9 10.76 -6.10 -6.00
N ARG A 10 12.05 -6.14 -5.63
CA ARG A 10 12.85 -7.37 -5.60
C ARG A 10 12.37 -8.35 -4.54
N ILE A 11 11.99 -7.87 -3.35
CA ILE A 11 11.46 -8.71 -2.26
C ILE A 11 10.12 -9.31 -2.69
N ILE A 12 9.18 -8.49 -3.16
CA ILE A 12 7.87 -8.93 -3.64
C ILE A 12 8.01 -10.03 -4.69
N LYS A 13 8.82 -9.79 -5.74
CA LYS A 13 9.07 -10.78 -6.80
C LYS A 13 9.64 -12.10 -6.27
N LYS A 14 10.56 -12.04 -5.30
CA LYS A 14 11.15 -13.25 -4.70
C LYS A 14 10.14 -14.02 -3.85
N CYS A 15 9.30 -13.32 -3.09
CA CYS A 15 8.24 -13.95 -2.29
C CYS A 15 7.20 -14.63 -3.21
N ASN A 16 6.76 -13.94 -4.26
CA ASN A 16 5.83 -14.48 -5.25
C ASN A 16 6.40 -15.73 -5.94
N ALA A 17 7.66 -15.69 -6.37
CA ALA A 17 8.34 -16.85 -6.96
C ALA A 17 8.48 -18.03 -5.98
N ALA A 18 8.67 -17.74 -4.69
CA ALA A 18 8.77 -18.74 -3.63
C ALA A 18 7.40 -19.18 -3.07
N LYS A 19 6.28 -18.66 -3.59
CA LYS A 19 4.92 -18.87 -3.07
C LYS A 19 4.80 -18.56 -1.57
N LYS A 20 5.47 -17.51 -1.12
CA LYS A 20 5.37 -17.00 0.26
C LYS A 20 4.61 -15.67 0.24
N PHE A 21 3.71 -15.51 1.19
CA PHE A 21 3.01 -14.24 1.37
C PHE A 21 3.99 -13.09 1.61
N VAL A 22 3.69 -11.93 1.03
CA VAL A 22 4.42 -10.68 1.24
C VAL A 22 3.47 -9.55 1.62
N ILE A 23 3.90 -8.77 2.61
CA ILE A 23 3.15 -7.61 3.13
C ILE A 23 4.00 -6.36 2.87
N THR A 24 3.43 -5.37 2.20
CA THR A 24 4.04 -4.04 2.08
C THR A 24 3.47 -3.16 3.20
N ALA A 25 4.35 -2.60 4.02
CA ALA A 25 3.97 -2.00 5.30
C ALA A 25 4.74 -0.71 5.56
N THR A 26 4.20 0.06 6.52
CA THR A 26 4.68 1.38 6.98
C THR A 26 4.48 2.50 5.98
N GLN A 27 4.08 3.67 6.49
CA GLN A 27 3.92 4.91 5.71
C GLN A 27 3.06 4.80 4.44
N MET A 28 2.06 3.91 4.45
CA MET A 28 1.23 3.65 3.27
C MET A 28 0.20 4.78 3.07
N LEU A 29 -0.41 5.27 4.16
CA LEU A 29 -1.31 6.43 4.17
C LEU A 29 -0.97 7.35 5.36
N GLU A 30 0.32 7.53 5.68
CA GLU A 30 0.81 8.24 6.88
C GLU A 30 0.16 9.61 7.10
N HIS A 31 -0.05 10.38 6.04
CA HIS A 31 -0.69 11.70 6.06
C HIS A 31 -2.10 11.64 6.66
N MET A 32 -2.76 10.48 6.58
CA MET A 32 -4.08 10.26 7.15
C MET A 32 -4.09 10.05 8.67
N THR A 33 -2.93 10.00 9.32
CA THR A 33 -2.85 10.09 10.80
C THR A 33 -3.40 11.43 11.30
N GLU A 34 -3.14 12.52 10.57
CA GLU A 34 -3.52 13.89 10.94
C GLU A 34 -4.56 14.50 10.00
N HIS A 35 -4.77 13.92 8.80
CA HIS A 35 -5.66 14.48 7.78
C HIS A 35 -6.72 13.47 7.30
N SER A 36 -7.86 13.97 6.83
CA SER A 36 -8.95 13.09 6.37
C SER A 36 -8.74 12.47 4.98
N ARG A 37 -7.64 12.84 4.28
CA ARG A 37 -7.31 12.35 2.93
C ARG A 37 -5.79 12.15 2.78
N PRO A 38 -5.37 11.16 1.97
CA PRO A 38 -3.97 10.96 1.67
C PRO A 38 -3.50 11.94 0.61
N THR A 39 -2.18 12.02 0.47
CA THR A 39 -1.51 12.69 -0.63
C THR A 39 -1.61 11.84 -1.91
N ARG A 40 -1.36 12.47 -3.07
CA ARG A 40 -1.27 11.72 -4.35
C ARG A 40 -0.11 10.73 -4.36
N ALA A 41 0.98 11.03 -3.63
CA ALA A 41 2.15 10.17 -3.56
C ALA A 41 1.83 8.87 -2.82
N GLU A 42 1.12 8.93 -1.69
CA GLU A 42 0.69 7.76 -0.93
C GLU A 42 -0.28 6.88 -1.71
N VAL A 43 -1.26 7.49 -2.39
CA VAL A 43 -2.16 6.74 -3.29
C VAL A 43 -1.36 6.00 -4.37
N ALA A 44 -0.37 6.66 -4.97
CA ALA A 44 0.48 6.04 -5.97
C ALA A 44 1.36 4.93 -5.38
N ASP A 45 1.85 5.07 -4.16
CA ASP A 45 2.72 4.07 -3.52
C ASP A 45 1.95 2.78 -3.18
N VAL A 46 0.75 2.92 -2.59
CA VAL A 46 -0.17 1.79 -2.36
C VAL A 46 -0.50 1.08 -3.68
N ALA A 47 -0.90 1.83 -4.71
CA ALA A 47 -1.25 1.27 -6.01
C ALA A 47 -0.06 0.53 -6.65
N ASN A 48 1.15 1.10 -6.58
CA ASN A 48 2.35 0.44 -7.12
C ASN A 48 2.69 -0.84 -6.37
N ALA A 49 2.55 -0.88 -5.04
CA ALA A 49 2.77 -2.09 -4.27
C ALA A 49 1.81 -3.23 -4.69
N ILE A 50 0.55 -2.90 -4.97
CA ILE A 50 -0.45 -3.84 -5.50
C ILE A 50 -0.05 -4.33 -6.89
N ILE A 51 0.30 -3.41 -7.81
CA ILE A 51 0.73 -3.75 -9.17
C ILE A 51 2.00 -4.61 -9.17
N ASP A 52 2.92 -4.38 -8.23
CA ASP A 52 4.12 -5.20 -8.05
C ASP A 52 3.80 -6.62 -7.54
N GLY A 53 2.58 -6.84 -7.05
CA GLY A 53 2.06 -8.12 -6.61
C GLY A 53 2.26 -8.38 -5.12
N THR A 54 2.15 -7.35 -4.26
CA THR A 54 2.05 -7.59 -2.81
C THR A 54 0.76 -8.32 -2.48
N ASP A 55 0.79 -9.30 -1.57
CA ASP A 55 -0.45 -10.00 -1.14
C ASP A 55 -1.28 -9.14 -0.20
N PHE A 56 -0.60 -8.38 0.67
CA PHE A 56 -1.24 -7.50 1.64
C PHE A 56 -0.56 -6.14 1.70
N VAL A 57 -1.35 -5.14 2.10
CA VAL A 57 -0.91 -3.80 2.48
C VAL A 57 -1.30 -3.54 3.92
N MET A 58 -0.48 -2.79 4.65
CA MET A 58 -0.65 -2.62 6.09
C MET A 58 -0.78 -1.15 6.48
N LEU A 59 -1.80 -0.85 7.30
CA LEU A 59 -1.91 0.40 8.06
C LEU A 59 -1.34 0.20 9.47
N SER A 60 -0.60 1.19 9.95
CA SER A 60 0.11 1.17 11.24
C SER A 60 -0.42 2.28 12.15
N GLY A 61 0.24 3.44 12.17
CA GLY A 61 -0.16 4.58 12.98
C GLY A 61 -1.52 5.14 12.55
N GLU A 62 -1.83 5.04 11.26
CA GLU A 62 -3.06 5.53 10.63
C GLU A 62 -4.32 4.98 11.33
N THR A 63 -4.28 3.71 11.74
CA THR A 63 -5.42 3.04 12.38
C THR A 63 -5.24 2.86 13.89
N ALA A 64 -4.00 2.74 14.38
CA ALA A 64 -3.74 2.50 15.79
C ALA A 64 -3.91 3.76 16.65
N VAL A 65 -3.48 4.92 16.14
CA VAL A 65 -3.44 6.20 16.90
C VAL A 65 -3.89 7.42 16.10
N GLY A 66 -4.13 7.28 14.80
CA GLY A 66 -4.53 8.39 13.91
C GLY A 66 -5.92 8.95 14.22
N LEU A 67 -6.16 10.18 13.77
CA LEU A 67 -7.44 10.90 13.92
C LEU A 67 -8.55 10.36 13.01
N PHE A 68 -8.20 9.65 11.94
CA PHE A 68 -9.12 9.16 10.91
C PHE A 68 -8.97 7.65 10.64
N PRO A 69 -9.08 6.77 11.66
CA PRO A 69 -8.76 5.35 11.51
C PRO A 69 -9.73 4.62 10.58
N TYR A 70 -11.03 4.92 10.68
CA TYR A 70 -12.06 4.34 9.82
C TYR A 70 -11.88 4.78 8.36
N GLN A 71 -11.65 6.07 8.12
CA GLN A 71 -11.44 6.62 6.78
C GLN A 71 -10.16 6.08 6.15
N SER A 72 -9.12 5.84 6.93
CA SER A 72 -7.87 5.24 6.45
C SER A 72 -8.10 3.82 5.92
N VAL A 73 -8.88 3.00 6.64
CA VAL A 73 -9.27 1.66 6.18
C VAL A 73 -10.13 1.73 4.92
N LEU A 74 -11.13 2.62 4.87
CA LEU A 74 -11.96 2.80 3.69
C LEU A 74 -11.14 3.23 2.47
N MET A 75 -10.27 4.22 2.63
CA MET A 75 -9.40 4.72 1.57
C MET A 75 -8.48 3.62 1.04
N MET A 76 -7.85 2.86 1.93
CA MET A 76 -7.02 1.71 1.56
C MET A 76 -7.83 0.71 0.73
N ASN A 77 -9.04 0.33 1.18
CA ASN A 77 -9.93 -0.56 0.45
C ASN A 77 -10.32 -0.01 -0.94
N ASP A 78 -10.60 1.29 -1.05
CA ASP A 78 -10.98 1.91 -2.32
C ASP A 78 -9.82 1.92 -3.32
N ILE A 79 -8.60 2.20 -2.86
CA ILE A 79 -7.38 2.12 -3.69
C ILE A 79 -7.15 0.68 -4.16
N ILE A 80 -7.30 -0.32 -3.28
CA ILE A 80 -7.15 -1.74 -3.64
C ILE A 80 -8.14 -2.12 -4.74
N LYS A 81 -9.45 -1.92 -4.49
CA LYS A 81 -10.51 -2.29 -5.43
C LYS A 81 -10.36 -1.59 -6.78
N PHE A 82 -9.98 -0.31 -6.76
CA PHE A 82 -9.76 0.43 -7.99
C PHE A 82 -8.55 -0.14 -8.73
N THR A 83 -7.39 -0.28 -8.08
CA THR A 83 -6.16 -0.79 -8.71
C THR A 83 -6.35 -2.18 -9.31
N GLU A 84 -6.89 -3.13 -8.53
CA GLU A 84 -7.11 -4.50 -8.97
C GLU A 84 -8.06 -4.59 -10.18
N LYS A 85 -9.11 -3.74 -10.22
CA LYS A 85 -10.06 -3.70 -11.33
C LYS A 85 -9.39 -3.38 -12.67
N TYR A 86 -8.34 -2.58 -12.67
CA TYR A 86 -7.63 -2.14 -13.89
C TYR A 86 -6.31 -2.88 -14.12
N MET A 87 -5.89 -3.76 -13.20
CA MET A 87 -4.62 -4.47 -13.28
C MET A 87 -4.53 -5.44 -14.47
N SER A 88 -5.65 -6.02 -14.92
CA SER A 88 -5.69 -6.91 -16.09
C SER A 88 -5.54 -6.17 -17.43
N GLY A 89 -5.63 -4.85 -17.43
CA GLY A 89 -5.47 -3.98 -18.61
C GLY A 89 -4.17 -3.16 -18.61
N LEU A 90 -3.30 -3.35 -17.61
CA LEU A 90 -1.96 -2.76 -17.50
C LEU A 90 -0.90 -3.73 -18.02
#